data_AF-A0A4Y9Q8G0-F1
#
_entry.id   AF-A0A4Y9Q8G0-F1
#
_cell.length_a   1.000
_cell.length_b   1.000
_cell.length_c   1.000
_cell.angle_alpha   90.00
_cell.angle_beta   90.00
_cell.angle_gamma   90.00
#
_symmetry.space_group_name_H-M   'P 1'
#
loop_
_entity.id
_entity.type
_entity.pdbx_description
1 polymer ?
#
loop_
_entity_poly.entity_id
_entity_poly.type
_entity_poly.pdbx_seq_one_letter_code
_entity_poly.pdbx_strand_id
1 'polypeptide(L)'
;DLVHVVDLALLQGERAATPGRPTAGPVAADDIAAAHALVEAETALLRAERQAAAVAPTVSALRSQAAEVVDAELLRLSTRLPDLDARARSEIARTVRRVVDKLLHEPTVRVKELAAAPGDTDYAGALRALFGLGIDAEVEDGALAEAVTVDPALRAGEAS
;
A
#
# COMPACT_ATOMS: atom_id res chain seq x y z
N ASP A 1 0.29 5.87 -41.57
CA ASP A 1 -0.64 5.57 -40.48
C ASP A 1 -1.92 6.35 -40.69
N LEU A 2 -3.00 5.67 -41.04
CA LEU A 2 -4.29 6.28 -41.40
C LEU A 2 -5.28 5.91 -40.31
N VAL A 3 -5.46 6.82 -39.35
CA VAL A 3 -6.43 6.66 -38.26
C VAL A 3 -7.83 6.83 -38.85
N HIS A 4 -8.62 5.75 -38.87
CA HIS A 4 -10.02 5.81 -39.28
C HIS A 4 -10.87 6.23 -38.08
N VAL A 5 -11.35 7.48 -38.11
CA VAL A 5 -12.34 7.97 -37.15
C VAL A 5 -13.70 7.43 -37.57
N VAL A 6 -14.27 6.54 -36.76
CA VAL A 6 -15.62 6.02 -36.97
C VAL A 6 -16.57 6.83 -36.10
N ASP A 7 -17.52 7.50 -36.74
CA ASP A 7 -18.58 8.24 -36.07
C ASP A 7 -19.56 7.27 -35.40
N LEU A 8 -19.65 7.37 -34.07
CA LEU A 8 -20.54 6.55 -33.24
C LEU A 8 -22.03 6.74 -33.59
N ALA A 9 -22.42 7.92 -34.10
CA ALA A 9 -23.79 8.18 -34.51
C ALA A 9 -24.15 7.45 -35.82
N LEU A 10 -23.19 7.27 -36.73
CA LEU A 10 -23.39 6.60 -38.01
C LEU A 10 -23.60 5.08 -37.81
N LEU A 11 -22.83 4.47 -36.89
CA LEU A 11 -23.02 3.08 -36.48
C LEU A 11 -24.37 2.83 -35.77
N GLN A 12 -24.91 3.84 -35.09
CA GLN A 12 -26.23 3.74 -34.45
C GLN A 12 -27.37 3.83 -35.48
N GLY A 13 -27.19 4.58 -36.56
CA GLY A 13 -28.16 4.71 -37.65
C GLY A 13 -28.31 3.45 -38.52
N GLU A 14 -27.19 2.78 -38.87
CA GLU A 14 -27.23 1.56 -39.68
C GLU A 14 -27.87 0.35 -38.96
N ARG A 15 -27.83 0.34 -37.61
CA ARG A 15 -28.49 -0.67 -36.78
C ARG A 15 -30.02 -0.67 -36.88
N ALA A 16 -30.63 0.46 -37.23
CA ALA A 16 -32.08 0.59 -37.32
C ALA A 16 -32.67 0.05 -38.64
N ALA A 17 -31.85 -0.18 -39.67
CA ALA A 17 -32.32 -0.44 -41.04
C ALA A 17 -32.36 -1.93 -41.45
N THR A 18 -31.88 -2.87 -40.61
CA THR A 18 -31.87 -4.31 -40.95
C THR A 18 -32.79 -5.12 -40.03
N PRO A 19 -34.06 -5.35 -40.40
CA PRO A 19 -34.93 -6.24 -39.66
C PRO A 19 -34.53 -7.69 -39.97
N GLY A 20 -34.01 -8.41 -38.98
CA GLY A 20 -33.72 -9.85 -39.10
C GLY A 20 -32.40 -10.33 -38.50
N ARG A 21 -31.51 -9.44 -38.02
CA ARG A 21 -30.35 -9.87 -37.22
C ARG A 21 -30.76 -9.89 -35.75
N PRO A 22 -30.55 -11.00 -35.01
CA PRO A 22 -30.95 -11.06 -33.60
C PRO A 22 -30.30 -9.91 -32.84
N THR A 23 -31.14 -8.99 -32.37
CA THR A 23 -30.78 -7.89 -31.47
C THR A 23 -30.26 -8.51 -30.19
N ALA A 24 -28.94 -8.45 -29.98
CA ALA A 24 -28.26 -8.96 -28.79
C ALA A 24 -28.88 -10.27 -28.25
N GLY A 25 -28.67 -11.38 -28.97
CA GLY A 25 -29.01 -12.70 -28.43
C GLY A 25 -28.27 -12.97 -27.11
N PRO A 26 -28.67 -13.97 -26.32
CA PRO A 26 -28.09 -14.28 -25.01
C PRO A 26 -26.56 -14.33 -24.99
N VAL A 27 -25.93 -14.78 -26.09
CA VAL A 27 -24.48 -14.76 -26.30
C VAL A 27 -23.85 -13.37 -26.13
N ALA A 28 -24.48 -12.31 -26.64
CA ALA A 28 -23.98 -10.94 -26.49
C ALA A 28 -24.14 -10.41 -25.06
N ALA A 29 -25.16 -10.88 -24.31
CA ALA A 29 -25.32 -10.54 -22.89
C ALA A 29 -24.28 -11.27 -22.02
N ASP A 30 -24.00 -12.53 -22.34
CA ASP A 30 -22.97 -13.35 -21.70
C ASP A 30 -21.57 -12.76 -21.94
N ASP A 31 -21.27 -12.32 -23.17
CA ASP A 31 -20.00 -11.66 -23.51
C ASP A 31 -19.82 -10.33 -22.75
N ILE A 32 -20.90 -9.54 -22.59
CA ILE A 32 -20.87 -8.30 -21.81
C ILE A 32 -20.65 -8.60 -20.32
N ALA A 33 -21.32 -9.62 -19.78
CA ALA A 33 -21.12 -10.04 -18.40
C ALA A 33 -19.68 -10.52 -18.15
N ALA A 34 -19.11 -11.29 -19.08
CA ALA A 34 -17.72 -11.72 -19.03
C ALA A 34 -16.74 -10.54 -19.10
N ALA A 35 -17.00 -9.56 -19.97
CA ALA A 35 -16.20 -8.35 -20.06
C ALA A 35 -16.25 -7.52 -18.75
N HIS A 36 -17.42 -7.37 -18.13
CA HIS A 36 -17.55 -6.68 -16.85
C HIS A 36 -16.80 -7.41 -15.73
N ALA A 37 -16.91 -8.74 -15.65
CA ALA A 37 -16.17 -9.53 -14.66
C ALA A 37 -14.65 -9.38 -14.80
N LEU A 38 -14.13 -9.30 -16.03
CA LEU A 38 -12.71 -9.04 -16.28
C LEU A 38 -12.30 -7.64 -15.83
N VAL A 39 -13.10 -6.62 -16.13
CA VAL A 39 -12.84 -5.24 -15.69
C VAL A 39 -12.87 -5.13 -14.17
N GLU A 40 -13.83 -5.78 -13.51
CA GLU A 40 -13.91 -5.80 -12.04
C GLU A 40 -12.66 -6.46 -11.44
N ALA A 41 -12.24 -7.61 -11.96
CA ALA A 41 -11.03 -8.30 -11.52
C ALA A 41 -9.77 -7.43 -11.71
N GLU A 42 -9.60 -6.84 -12.89
CA GLU A 42 -8.42 -6.01 -13.19
C GLU A 42 -8.39 -4.72 -12.36
N THR A 43 -9.54 -4.07 -12.18
CA THR A 43 -9.61 -2.86 -11.36
C THR A 43 -9.43 -3.16 -9.87
N ALA A 44 -9.76 -4.36 -9.40
CA ALA A 44 -9.44 -4.79 -8.04
C ALA A 44 -7.93 -4.97 -7.85
N LEU A 45 -7.25 -5.65 -8.78
CA LEU A 45 -5.79 -5.82 -8.76
C LEU A 45 -5.07 -4.46 -8.79
N LEU A 46 -5.46 -3.56 -9.70
CA LEU A 46 -4.86 -2.23 -9.78
C LEU A 46 -5.02 -1.40 -8.50
N ARG A 47 -6.18 -1.51 -7.83
CA ARG A 47 -6.40 -0.83 -6.53
C ARG A 47 -5.47 -1.38 -5.45
N ALA A 48 -5.34 -2.70 -5.36
CA ALA A 48 -4.43 -3.35 -4.42
C ALA A 48 -2.97 -2.92 -4.65
N GLU A 49 -2.51 -2.88 -5.91
CA GLU A 49 -1.16 -2.41 -6.25
C GLU A 49 -0.92 -0.95 -5.86
N ARG A 50 -1.90 -0.07 -6.11
CA ARG A 50 -1.83 1.34 -5.73
C ARG A 50 -1.78 1.53 -4.22
N GLN A 51 -2.58 0.75 -3.48
CA GLN A 51 -2.60 0.83 -2.02
C GLN A 51 -1.30 0.34 -1.41
N ALA A 52 -0.73 -0.76 -1.94
CA ALA A 52 0.61 -1.22 -1.55
C ALA A 52 1.69 -0.15 -1.83
N ALA A 53 1.62 0.52 -2.98
CA ALA A 53 2.55 1.59 -3.35
C ALA A 53 2.41 2.83 -2.44
N ALA A 54 1.19 3.16 -2.01
CA ALA A 54 0.91 4.31 -1.14
C ALA A 54 1.55 4.21 0.25
N VAL A 55 1.93 3.00 0.70
CA VAL A 55 2.62 2.78 1.98
C VAL A 55 4.10 3.19 1.93
N ALA A 56 4.75 3.12 0.76
CA ALA A 56 6.19 3.31 0.64
C ALA A 56 6.71 4.67 1.17
N PRO A 57 6.06 5.82 0.87
CA PRO A 57 6.46 7.11 1.44
C PRO A 57 6.36 7.14 2.97
N THR A 58 5.30 6.54 3.54
CA THR A 58 5.09 6.47 4.99
C THR A 58 6.18 5.64 5.68
N VAL A 59 6.56 4.50 5.09
CA VAL A 59 7.67 3.67 5.59
C VAL A 59 9.00 4.42 5.52
N SER A 60 9.23 5.18 4.45
CA SER A 60 10.43 6.00 4.35
C SER A 60 10.47 7.07 5.46
N ALA A 61 9.36 7.76 5.71
CA ALA A 61 9.26 8.76 6.77
C ALA A 61 9.53 8.16 8.15
N LEU A 62 8.97 6.97 8.44
CA LEU A 62 9.23 6.24 9.68
C LEU A 62 10.72 5.92 9.87
N ARG A 63 11.40 5.46 8.82
CA ARG A 63 12.83 5.14 8.87
C ARG A 63 13.68 6.38 9.10
N SER A 64 13.32 7.51 8.49
CA SER A 64 13.99 8.79 8.73
C SER A 64 13.85 9.23 10.20
N GLN A 65 12.63 9.23 10.74
CA GLN A 65 12.40 9.58 12.15
C GLN A 65 13.15 8.67 13.12
N ALA A 66 13.20 7.36 12.83
CA ALA A 66 13.96 6.43 13.64
C ALA A 66 15.48 6.70 13.60
N ALA A 67 16.02 7.08 12.43
CA ALA A 67 17.42 7.47 12.31
C ALA A 67 17.72 8.74 13.12
N GLU A 68 16.83 9.73 13.09
CA GLU A 68 16.96 10.95 13.91
C GLU A 68 16.99 10.64 15.41
N VAL A 69 16.11 9.74 15.88
CA VAL A 69 16.11 9.29 17.28
C VAL A 69 17.42 8.61 17.63
N VAL A 70 17.93 7.71 16.78
CA VAL A 70 19.21 7.05 17.01
C VAL A 70 20.35 8.06 17.09
N ASP A 71 20.41 9.03 16.18
CA ASP A 71 21.47 10.04 16.17
C ASP A 71 21.40 10.94 17.42
N ALA A 72 20.20 11.33 17.85
CA ALA A 72 20.00 12.07 19.09
C ALA A 72 20.48 11.30 20.33
N GLU A 73 20.21 9.99 20.41
CA GLU A 73 20.64 9.16 21.53
C GLU A 73 22.15 8.89 21.52
N LEU A 74 22.77 8.73 20.35
CA LEU A 74 24.22 8.62 20.24
C LEU A 74 24.93 9.93 20.63
N LEU A 75 24.31 11.08 20.34
CA LEU A 75 24.80 12.38 20.82
C LEU A 75 24.67 12.51 22.34
N ARG A 76 23.55 12.07 22.93
CA ARG A 76 23.39 12.02 24.40
C ARG A 76 24.39 11.08 25.07
N LEU A 77 24.71 9.95 24.43
CA LEU A 77 25.74 9.04 24.93
C LEU A 77 27.12 9.71 24.91
N SER A 78 27.43 10.48 23.87
CA SER A 78 28.73 11.13 23.75
C SER A 78 28.95 12.19 24.82
N THR A 79 27.91 12.93 25.21
CA THR A 79 27.97 13.92 26.29
C THR A 79 28.03 13.28 27.67
N ARG A 80 27.33 12.16 27.90
CA ARG A 80 27.35 11.43 29.18
C ARG A 80 28.63 10.65 29.43
N LEU A 81 29.28 10.17 28.37
CA LEU A 81 30.51 9.39 28.44
C LEU A 81 31.60 10.02 27.57
N PRO A 82 32.14 11.19 27.96
CA PRO A 82 33.13 11.92 27.15
C PRO A 82 34.44 11.15 26.98
N ASP A 83 34.79 10.23 27.89
CA ASP A 83 36.04 9.46 27.86
C ASP A 83 35.93 8.08 27.18
N LEU A 84 34.74 7.71 26.67
CA LEU A 84 34.55 6.44 25.98
C LEU A 84 35.42 6.35 24.72
N ASP A 85 36.07 5.21 24.48
CA ASP A 85 36.94 5.09 23.31
C ASP A 85 36.15 5.17 21.98
N ALA A 86 36.79 5.68 20.92
CA ALA A 86 36.12 5.91 19.63
C ALA A 86 35.68 4.60 18.94
N ARG A 87 36.43 3.50 19.10
CA ARG A 87 36.08 2.17 18.59
C ARG A 87 34.83 1.66 19.31
N ALA A 88 34.78 1.70 20.64
CA ALA A 88 33.60 1.31 21.41
C ALA A 88 32.36 2.14 21.01
N ARG A 89 32.49 3.47 20.86
CA ARG A 89 31.39 4.31 20.36
C ARG A 89 30.88 3.86 18.99
N SER A 90 31.79 3.53 18.07
CA SER A 90 31.42 3.04 16.73
C SER A 90 30.69 1.70 16.76
N GLU A 91 31.08 0.79 17.65
CA GLU A 91 30.45 -0.52 17.81
C GLU A 91 29.05 -0.39 18.42
N ILE A 92 28.88 0.51 19.41
CA ILE A 92 27.58 0.83 19.98
C ILE A 92 26.68 1.44 18.91
N ALA A 93 27.16 2.45 18.17
CA ALA A 93 26.41 3.09 17.09
C ALA A 93 25.95 2.08 16.03
N ARG A 94 26.85 1.20 15.58
CA ARG A 94 26.51 0.12 14.63
C ARG A 94 25.49 -0.84 15.21
N THR A 95 25.61 -1.19 16.49
CA THR A 95 24.68 -2.11 17.16
C THR A 95 23.28 -1.52 17.28
N VAL A 96 23.17 -0.26 17.72
CA VAL A 96 21.89 0.44 17.84
C VAL A 96 21.21 0.58 16.48
N ARG A 97 21.93 1.03 15.45
CA ARG A 97 21.39 1.15 14.08
C ARG A 97 20.88 -0.21 13.59
N ARG A 98 21.66 -1.29 13.74
CA ARG A 98 21.23 -2.64 13.35
C ARG A 98 20.00 -3.13 14.11
N VAL A 99 19.88 -2.81 15.41
CA VAL A 99 18.70 -3.20 16.19
C VAL A 99 17.47 -2.47 15.64
N VAL A 100 17.56 -1.16 15.43
CA VAL A 100 16.45 -0.38 14.87
C VAL A 100 16.08 -0.85 13.46
N ASP A 101 17.07 -1.11 12.59
CA ASP A 101 16.84 -1.65 11.25
C ASP A 101 16.08 -2.98 11.29
N LYS A 102 16.48 -3.89 12.19
CA LYS A 102 15.81 -5.19 12.38
C LYS A 102 14.39 -5.02 12.93
N LEU A 103 14.19 -4.14 13.91
CA LEU A 103 12.87 -3.86 14.49
C LEU A 103 11.91 -3.25 13.46
N LEU A 104 12.41 -2.42 12.55
CA LEU A 104 11.59 -1.78 11.52
C LEU A 104 11.44 -2.62 10.25
N HIS A 105 12.25 -3.66 10.04
CA HIS A 105 12.14 -4.48 8.84
C HIS A 105 10.80 -5.21 8.77
N GLU A 106 10.54 -6.09 9.73
CA GLU A 106 9.35 -6.96 9.72
C GLU A 106 8.03 -6.17 9.68
N PRO A 107 7.81 -5.15 10.54
CA PRO A 107 6.55 -4.41 10.52
C PRO A 107 6.34 -3.66 9.21
N THR A 108 7.41 -3.12 8.60
CA THR A 108 7.29 -2.36 7.35
C THR A 108 7.08 -3.24 6.12
N VAL A 109 7.55 -4.48 6.15
CA VAL A 109 7.20 -5.49 5.15
C VAL A 109 5.74 -5.90 5.33
N ARG A 110 5.35 -6.25 6.56
CA ARG A 110 3.99 -6.72 6.86
C ARG A 110 2.91 -5.72 6.47
N VAL A 111 3.13 -4.42 6.70
CA VAL A 111 2.14 -3.42 6.28
C VAL A 111 2.00 -3.33 4.76
N LYS A 112 3.08 -3.50 3.99
CA LYS A 112 2.98 -3.51 2.52
C LYS A 112 2.17 -4.69 2.01
N GLU A 113 2.33 -5.86 2.63
CA GLU A 113 1.54 -7.06 2.30
C GLU A 113 0.07 -6.86 2.64
N LEU A 114 -0.23 -6.34 3.82
CA LEU A 114 -1.61 -6.05 4.26
C LEU A 114 -2.28 -5.00 3.37
N ALA A 115 -1.54 -3.98 2.94
CA ALA A 115 -2.02 -2.97 2.01
C ALA A 115 -2.22 -3.49 0.58
N ALA A 116 -1.56 -4.59 0.21
CA ALA A 116 -1.76 -5.28 -1.06
C ALA A 116 -2.94 -6.29 -1.01
N ALA A 117 -3.44 -6.62 0.18
CA ALA A 117 -4.60 -7.49 0.31
C ALA A 117 -5.88 -6.74 -0.10
N PRO A 118 -6.84 -7.41 -0.79
CA PRO A 118 -8.14 -6.82 -1.08
C PRO A 118 -8.84 -6.40 0.22
N GLY A 119 -9.25 -5.14 0.31
CA GLY A 119 -9.95 -4.58 1.46
C GLY A 119 -9.99 -3.05 1.42
N ASP A 120 -10.81 -2.47 2.31
CA ASP A 120 -11.03 -1.02 2.39
C ASP A 120 -10.17 -0.33 3.46
N THR A 121 -9.30 -1.09 4.15
CA THR A 121 -8.49 -0.56 5.26
C THR A 121 -7.33 0.32 4.77
N ASP A 122 -7.32 1.60 5.15
CA ASP A 122 -6.19 2.50 4.87
C ASP A 122 -5.02 2.30 5.85
N TYR A 123 -4.22 1.27 5.59
CA TYR A 123 -3.00 1.00 6.37
C TYR A 123 -1.96 2.11 6.30
N ALA A 124 -1.88 2.84 5.18
CA ALA A 124 -0.95 3.96 5.04
C ALA A 124 -1.37 5.11 5.98
N GLY A 125 -2.66 5.41 6.04
CA GLY A 125 -3.25 6.34 7.01
C GLY A 125 -3.04 5.91 8.45
N ALA A 126 -3.31 4.64 8.77
CA ALA A 126 -3.09 4.10 10.11
C ALA A 126 -1.62 4.23 10.55
N LEU A 127 -0.65 3.93 9.69
CA LEU A 127 0.77 4.13 9.99
C LEU A 127 1.12 5.61 10.21
N ARG A 128 0.61 6.51 9.35
CA ARG A 128 0.84 7.95 9.53
C ARG A 128 0.33 8.43 10.88
N ALA A 129 -0.86 8.00 11.29
CA ALA A 129 -1.45 8.35 12.57
C ALA A 129 -0.68 7.75 13.76
N LEU A 130 -0.35 6.46 13.71
CA LEU A 130 0.35 5.74 14.78
C LEU A 130 1.72 6.35 15.11
N PHE A 131 2.43 6.83 14.09
CA PHE A 131 3.78 7.37 14.23
C PHE A 131 3.86 8.89 14.13
N GLY A 132 2.72 9.58 13.94
CA GLY A 132 2.68 11.03 13.82
C GLY A 132 3.45 11.58 12.61
N LEU A 133 3.45 10.86 11.47
CA LEU A 133 4.28 11.15 10.28
C LEU A 133 3.69 12.22 9.35
N GLY A 134 3.05 13.26 9.88
CA GLY A 134 2.01 14.03 9.16
C GLY A 134 2.42 14.81 7.90
N ILE A 135 1.47 14.91 6.95
CA ILE A 135 0.78 16.13 6.48
C ILE A 135 -0.68 15.69 6.16
N ASP A 136 -1.71 16.39 6.68
CA ASP A 136 -3.17 16.12 6.49
C ASP A 136 -3.76 14.82 7.08
N ALA A 137 -3.44 14.47 8.33
CA ALA A 137 -4.15 13.38 9.02
C ALA A 137 -5.48 13.88 9.65
N GLU A 138 -6.45 14.27 8.82
CA GLU A 138 -7.85 14.06 9.21
C GLU A 138 -8.09 12.54 9.12
N VAL A 139 -7.87 11.86 10.23
CA VAL A 139 -8.19 10.45 10.38
C VAL A 139 -9.70 10.36 10.60
N GLU A 140 -10.44 9.67 9.74
CA GLU A 140 -11.81 9.28 10.10
C GLU A 140 -11.76 8.36 11.33
N ASP A 141 -12.47 8.76 12.39
CA ASP A 141 -12.59 8.00 13.64
C ASP A 141 -13.17 6.60 13.35
N GLY A 142 -12.28 5.60 13.29
CA GLY A 142 -12.62 4.21 12.97
C GLY A 142 -11.51 3.44 12.24
N ALA A 143 -10.73 4.12 11.40
CA ALA A 143 -9.73 3.48 10.54
C ALA A 143 -8.58 2.82 11.32
N LEU A 144 -8.15 3.41 12.45
CA LEU A 144 -7.15 2.77 13.33
C LEU A 144 -7.69 1.54 14.03
N ALA A 145 -8.95 1.57 14.48
CA ALA A 145 -9.54 0.43 15.19
C ALA A 145 -9.65 -0.76 14.23
N GLU A 146 -10.14 -0.52 13.01
CA GLU A 146 -10.22 -1.54 11.97
C GLU A 146 -8.84 -2.12 11.61
N ALA A 147 -7.84 -1.27 11.37
CA ALA A 147 -6.47 -1.68 11.05
C ALA A 147 -5.81 -2.50 12.18
N VAL A 148 -6.15 -2.24 13.44
CA VAL A 148 -5.64 -2.97 14.61
C VAL A 148 -6.40 -4.28 14.84
N THR A 149 -7.65 -4.40 14.40
CA THR A 149 -8.49 -5.60 14.58
C THR A 149 -8.23 -6.74 13.60
N VAL A 150 -7.32 -6.57 12.63
CA VAL A 150 -7.00 -7.60 11.63
C VAL A 150 -6.45 -8.87 12.31
N ASP A 151 -7.07 -9.99 11.93
CA ASP A 151 -7.21 -11.28 12.59
C ASP A 151 -5.97 -11.86 13.30
N PRO A 152 -6.03 -12.18 14.61
CA PRO A 152 -4.98 -12.92 15.32
C PRO A 152 -4.71 -14.33 14.76
N ALA A 153 -5.58 -14.87 13.87
CA ALA A 153 -5.42 -16.19 13.27
C ALA A 153 -4.31 -16.30 12.22
N LEU A 154 -3.75 -15.20 11.70
CA LEU A 154 -2.57 -15.22 10.82
C LEU A 154 -1.25 -15.52 11.56
N ARG A 155 -1.27 -15.69 12.88
CA ARG A 155 -0.08 -16.05 13.68
C ARG A 155 0.30 -17.53 13.64
N ALA A 156 -0.54 -18.40 13.08
CA ALA A 156 -0.35 -19.85 13.13
C ALA A 156 0.07 -20.43 11.78
N GLY A 157 1.25 -20.05 11.28
CA GLY A 157 1.75 -20.65 10.05
C GLY A 157 3.09 -20.10 9.60
N GLU A 158 4.13 -20.19 10.44
CA GLU A 158 5.54 -20.24 10.02
C GLU A 158 6.43 -20.33 11.26
N ALA A 159 6.44 -21.52 11.87
CA ALA A 159 7.54 -21.98 12.69
C ALA A 159 7.84 -23.41 12.25
N SER A 160 8.69 -23.54 11.24
CA SER A 160 9.43 -24.76 10.92
C SER A 160 10.86 -24.42 10.58
#